data_AF-A0A329S6T6-F1
#
_entry.id   AF-A0A329S6T6-F1
#
_cell.length_a   1.000
_cell.length_b   1.000
_cell.length_c   1.000
_cell.angle_alpha   90.00
_cell.angle_beta   90.00
_cell.angle_gamma   90.00
#
_symmetry.space_group_name_H-M   'P 1'
#
loop_
_entity.id
_entity.type
_entity.pdbx_description
1 polymer ?
#
loop_
_entity_poly.entity_id
_entity_poly.type
_entity_poly.pdbx_seq_one_letter_code
_entity_poly.pdbx_strand_id
1 'polypeptide(L)'
;MHDGVLPLGLSLVRELRCLGNRELIQVYHCGQQELSNTSQELLLGADDRLELVDVCSDLVERGVINDKMAEQFRSWWIKPLAMYHTDIRHVMLMDVDDIFVKNPAVLRDLEGYRTTGTTFFYDRVVKNCRKFMRGMDGSLQYMDNLISTFDYKRFHITGEAKPSENALKSFAFNNNTWTRRLY
;
A
#
# COMPACT_ATOMS: atom_id res chain seq x y z
N MET A 1 -8.03 6.14 -1.89
CA MET A 1 -9.16 6.28 -2.83
C MET A 1 -9.32 7.76 -3.13
N HIS A 2 -9.52 8.13 -4.39
CA HIS A 2 -9.81 9.49 -4.79
C HIS A 2 -10.81 9.50 -5.95
N ASP A 3 -11.49 10.63 -6.20
CA ASP A 3 -12.58 10.71 -7.18
C ASP A 3 -12.19 10.18 -8.57
N GLY A 4 -10.98 10.51 -9.04
CA GLY A 4 -10.45 10.07 -10.34
C GLY A 4 -10.32 8.55 -10.55
N VAL A 5 -10.36 7.73 -9.50
CA VAL A 5 -10.30 6.25 -9.59
C VAL A 5 -11.55 5.57 -9.01
N LEU A 6 -12.60 6.34 -8.68
CA LEU A 6 -13.84 5.81 -8.14
C LEU A 6 -14.46 4.69 -9.00
N PRO A 7 -14.55 4.79 -10.34
CA PRO A 7 -15.13 3.72 -11.15
C PRO A 7 -14.39 2.38 -10.99
N LEU A 8 -13.06 2.41 -10.86
CA LEU A 8 -12.25 1.21 -10.63
C LEU A 8 -12.54 0.62 -9.25
N GLY A 9 -12.59 1.47 -8.22
CA GLY A 9 -12.95 1.03 -6.86
C GLY A 9 -14.32 0.36 -6.78
N LEU A 10 -15.34 0.98 -7.38
CA LEU A 10 -16.69 0.40 -7.44
C LEU A 10 -16.73 -0.92 -8.22
N SER A 11 -15.95 -1.00 -9.31
CA SER A 11 -15.80 -2.24 -10.08
C SER A 11 -15.17 -3.35 -9.23
N LEU A 12 -14.06 -3.05 -8.55
CA LEU A 12 -13.34 -4.00 -7.71
C LEU A 12 -14.22 -4.54 -6.58
N VAL A 13 -14.96 -3.68 -5.88
CA VAL A 13 -15.89 -4.09 -4.83
C VAL A 13 -16.90 -5.11 -5.37
N ARG A 14 -17.52 -4.82 -6.53
CA ARG A 14 -18.49 -5.72 -7.17
C ARG A 14 -17.85 -7.03 -7.60
N GLU A 15 -16.66 -6.97 -8.20
CA GLU A 15 -15.90 -8.14 -8.65
C GLU A 15 -15.58 -9.09 -7.49
N LEU A 16 -15.10 -8.55 -6.36
CA LEU A 16 -14.84 -9.32 -5.15
C LEU A 16 -16.10 -10.07 -4.68
N ARG A 17 -17.27 -9.40 -4.68
CA ARG A 17 -18.53 -10.04 -4.30
C ARG A 17 -18.99 -11.08 -5.31
N CYS A 18 -18.82 -10.85 -6.61
CA CYS A 18 -19.10 -11.82 -7.67
C CYS A 18 -18.24 -13.08 -7.53
N LEU A 19 -17.00 -12.95 -7.07
CA LEU A 19 -16.10 -14.07 -6.78
C LEU A 19 -16.42 -14.78 -5.44
N GLY A 20 -17.44 -14.32 -4.71
CA GLY A 20 -17.87 -14.90 -3.45
C GLY A 20 -17.04 -14.45 -2.23
N ASN A 21 -16.21 -13.41 -2.35
CA ASN A 21 -15.55 -12.83 -1.19
C ASN A 21 -16.58 -12.09 -0.32
N ARG A 22 -16.63 -12.41 0.98
CA ARG A 22 -17.53 -11.78 1.97
C ARG A 22 -16.77 -11.06 3.08
N GLU A 23 -15.49 -10.81 2.86
CA GLU A 23 -14.63 -10.17 3.85
C GLU A 23 -14.94 -8.68 3.92
N LEU A 24 -14.59 -8.08 5.06
CA LEU A 24 -14.70 -6.63 5.25
C LEU A 24 -13.79 -5.92 4.24
N ILE A 25 -14.30 -4.90 3.57
CA ILE A 25 -13.54 -4.03 2.68
C ILE A 25 -13.39 -2.68 3.35
N GLN A 26 -12.16 -2.29 3.70
CA GLN A 26 -11.87 -0.92 4.14
C GLN A 26 -11.33 -0.10 2.96
N VAL A 27 -12.03 0.98 2.61
CA VAL A 27 -11.60 1.95 1.61
C VAL A 27 -11.04 3.17 2.31
N TYR A 28 -9.74 3.40 2.12
CA TYR A 28 -9.03 4.51 2.74
C TYR A 28 -8.97 5.73 1.81
N HIS A 29 -9.22 6.93 2.34
CA HIS A 29 -9.01 8.23 1.68
C HIS A 29 -8.44 9.27 2.67
N CYS A 30 -8.02 10.41 2.15
CA CYS A 30 -7.32 11.46 2.89
C CYS A 30 -7.99 12.83 2.68
N GLY A 31 -8.99 13.11 3.52
CA GLY A 31 -9.73 14.36 3.54
C GLY A 31 -10.77 14.48 2.43
N GLN A 32 -11.59 15.53 2.55
CA GLN A 32 -12.69 15.84 1.64
C GLN A 32 -12.23 16.31 0.26
N GLN A 33 -10.99 16.80 0.15
CA GLN A 33 -10.42 17.24 -1.13
C GLN A 33 -10.04 16.05 -2.02
N GLU A 34 -9.92 14.85 -1.45
CA GLU A 34 -9.54 13.66 -2.20
C GLU A 34 -10.76 12.86 -2.68
N LEU A 35 -11.80 12.79 -1.85
CA LEU A 35 -13.00 12.00 -2.13
C LEU A 35 -14.27 12.80 -1.79
N SER A 36 -15.02 13.19 -2.82
CA SER A 36 -16.25 13.98 -2.66
C SER A 36 -17.37 13.21 -1.96
N ASN A 37 -18.31 13.92 -1.31
CA ASN A 37 -19.46 13.30 -0.62
C ASN A 37 -20.26 12.35 -1.53
N THR A 38 -20.48 12.74 -2.78
CA THR A 38 -21.15 11.89 -3.77
C THR A 38 -20.41 10.57 -3.98
N SER A 39 -19.08 10.60 -4.08
CA SER A 39 -18.26 9.39 -4.20
C SER A 39 -18.30 8.53 -2.94
N GLN A 40 -18.32 9.15 -1.77
CA GLN A 40 -18.45 8.45 -0.49
C GLN A 40 -19.80 7.71 -0.40
N GLU A 41 -20.91 8.39 -0.75
CA GLU A 41 -22.24 7.80 -0.80
C GLU A 41 -22.33 6.63 -1.77
N LEU A 42 -21.69 6.74 -2.95
CA LEU A 42 -21.66 5.67 -3.94
C LEU A 42 -20.90 4.43 -3.43
N LEU A 43 -19.78 4.61 -2.71
CA LEU A 43 -19.02 3.51 -2.12
C LEU A 43 -19.80 2.83 -1.01
N LEU A 44 -20.37 3.60 -0.09
CA LEU A 44 -21.18 3.08 1.02
C LEU A 44 -22.45 2.39 0.52
N GLY A 45 -23.03 2.86 -0.59
CA GLY A 45 -24.16 2.21 -1.24
C GLY A 45 -23.81 0.96 -2.06
N ALA A 46 -22.51 0.69 -2.31
CA ALA A 46 -22.09 -0.43 -3.15
C ALA A 46 -22.06 -1.77 -2.41
N ASP A 47 -21.80 -1.77 -1.10
CA ASP A 47 -21.67 -2.98 -0.29
C ASP A 47 -21.91 -2.70 1.19
N ASP A 48 -22.67 -3.56 1.86
CA ASP A 48 -23.01 -3.44 3.29
C ASP A 48 -21.85 -3.79 4.24
N ARG A 49 -20.79 -4.40 3.70
CA ARG A 49 -19.56 -4.77 4.41
C ARG A 49 -18.37 -3.95 3.91
N LEU A 50 -18.64 -2.71 3.51
CA LEU A 50 -17.63 -1.71 3.18
C LEU A 50 -17.59 -0.64 4.27
N GLU A 51 -16.38 -0.38 4.75
CA GLU A 51 -16.05 0.73 5.64
C GLU A 51 -15.26 1.77 4.87
N LEU A 52 -15.68 3.02 4.98
CA LEU A 52 -14.96 4.15 4.40
C LEU A 52 -14.21 4.90 5.51
N VAL A 53 -12.91 5.12 5.31
CA VAL A 53 -12.02 5.65 6.35
C VAL A 53 -11.27 6.88 5.85
N ASP A 54 -11.54 8.03 6.47
CA ASP A 54 -10.71 9.24 6.33
C ASP A 54 -9.53 9.19 7.31
N VAL A 55 -8.48 8.49 6.92
CA VAL A 55 -7.34 8.24 7.81
C VAL A 55 -6.52 9.50 8.10
N CYS A 56 -6.53 10.46 7.18
CA CYS A 56 -5.79 11.69 7.40
C CYS A 56 -6.45 12.56 8.47
N SER A 57 -7.77 12.75 8.37
CA SER A 57 -8.51 13.53 9.36
C SER A 57 -8.43 12.86 10.74
N ASP A 58 -8.61 11.53 10.83
CA ASP A 58 -8.49 10.79 12.10
C ASP A 58 -7.09 10.96 12.75
N LEU A 59 -6.02 10.72 11.98
CA LEU A 59 -4.66 10.78 12.51
C LEU A 59 -4.21 12.20 12.86
N VAL A 60 -4.75 13.22 12.19
CA VAL A 60 -4.53 14.63 12.56
C VAL A 60 -5.27 14.97 13.86
N GLU A 61 -6.55 14.59 13.98
CA GLU A 61 -7.35 14.85 15.19
C GLU A 61 -6.73 14.18 16.43
N ARG A 62 -6.18 12.97 16.26
CA ARG A 62 -5.46 12.25 17.31
C ARG A 62 -4.06 12.79 17.61
N GLY A 63 -3.59 13.79 16.87
CA GLY A 63 -2.26 14.37 17.02
C GLY A 63 -1.10 13.44 16.65
N VAL A 64 -1.36 12.39 15.86
CA VAL A 64 -0.34 11.44 15.39
C VAL A 64 0.49 12.06 14.26
N ILE A 65 -0.18 12.78 13.36
CA ILE A 65 0.43 13.54 12.27
C ILE A 65 -0.13 14.97 12.26
N ASN A 66 0.52 15.89 11.54
CA ASN A 66 -0.02 17.23 11.31
C ASN A 66 -0.56 17.36 9.88
N ASP A 67 -1.31 18.43 9.60
CA ASP A 67 -1.91 18.67 8.28
C ASP A 67 -0.89 18.61 7.14
N LYS A 68 0.29 19.22 7.35
CA LYS A 68 1.37 19.23 6.35
C LYS A 68 1.84 17.81 6.01
N MET A 69 1.91 16.92 6.99
CA MET A 69 2.27 15.52 6.78
C MET A 69 1.12 14.75 6.14
N ALA A 70 -0.12 14.98 6.55
CA ALA A 70 -1.30 14.37 5.94
C ALA A 70 -1.37 14.64 4.43
N GLU A 71 -1.09 15.88 4.00
CA GLU A 71 -1.05 16.24 2.58
C GLU A 71 -0.04 15.41 1.75
N GLN A 72 1.05 14.95 2.36
CA GLN A 72 2.06 14.12 1.69
C GLN A 72 1.61 12.67 1.49
N PHE A 73 0.63 12.22 2.28
CA PHE A 73 0.09 10.86 2.22
C PHE A 73 -1.12 10.71 1.30
N ARG A 74 -1.54 11.78 0.60
CA ARG A 74 -2.62 11.67 -0.39
C ARG A 74 -2.26 10.70 -1.52
N SER A 75 -3.32 10.16 -2.12
CA SER A 75 -3.32 9.30 -3.28
C SER A 75 -2.54 8.01 -3.03
N TRP A 76 -1.48 7.75 -3.81
CA TRP A 76 -0.72 6.51 -3.72
C TRP A 76 -0.08 6.32 -2.33
N TRP A 77 0.32 7.41 -1.69
CA TRP A 77 1.06 7.34 -0.43
C TRP A 77 0.18 7.00 0.76
N ILE A 78 -1.14 6.87 0.60
CA ILE A 78 -2.03 6.57 1.73
C ILE A 78 -1.82 5.16 2.31
N LYS A 79 -1.20 4.27 1.53
CA LYS A 79 -1.01 2.85 1.85
C LYS A 79 -0.37 2.58 3.23
N PRO A 80 0.74 3.23 3.63
CA PRO A 80 1.32 3.02 4.95
C PRO A 80 0.40 3.53 6.07
N LEU A 81 -0.34 4.62 5.86
CA LEU A 81 -1.33 5.09 6.83
C LEU A 81 -2.47 4.08 6.97
N ALA A 82 -2.96 3.51 5.88
CA ALA A 82 -3.99 2.47 5.92
C ALA A 82 -3.54 1.25 6.74
N MET A 83 -2.31 0.77 6.52
CA MET A 83 -1.74 -0.34 7.28
C MET A 83 -1.48 -0.02 8.75
N TYR A 84 -1.13 1.22 9.06
CA TYR A 84 -0.92 1.67 10.44
C TYR A 84 -2.24 1.86 11.19
N HIS A 85 -3.27 2.34 10.49
CA HIS A 85 -4.56 2.71 11.08
C HIS A 85 -5.47 1.49 11.30
N THR A 86 -5.50 0.54 10.36
CA THR A 86 -6.44 -0.58 10.41
C THR A 86 -6.29 -1.44 11.67
N ASP A 87 -7.42 -1.85 12.24
CA ASP A 87 -7.52 -2.80 13.33
C ASP A 87 -7.76 -4.24 12.84
N ILE A 88 -7.86 -4.44 11.52
CA ILE A 88 -8.01 -5.75 10.90
C ILE A 88 -6.72 -6.56 11.13
N ARG A 89 -6.87 -7.73 11.74
CA ARG A 89 -5.72 -8.61 12.07
C ARG A 89 -5.02 -9.19 10.84
N HIS A 90 -5.77 -9.57 9.81
CA HIS A 90 -5.26 -10.23 8.62
C HIS A 90 -5.67 -9.45 7.37
N VAL A 91 -4.81 -8.52 6.96
CA VAL A 91 -5.05 -7.57 5.88
C VAL A 91 -4.49 -8.07 4.56
N MET A 92 -5.27 -7.87 3.50
CA MET A 92 -4.77 -7.87 2.12
C MET A 92 -4.81 -6.43 1.62
N LEU A 93 -3.64 -5.79 1.53
CA LEU A 93 -3.54 -4.44 0.98
C LEU A 93 -3.52 -4.54 -0.55
N MET A 94 -4.50 -3.90 -1.18
CA MET A 94 -4.72 -3.98 -2.63
C MET A 94 -4.80 -2.57 -3.21
N ASP A 95 -4.37 -2.43 -4.45
CA ASP A 95 -4.68 -1.25 -5.22
C ASP A 95 -6.12 -1.32 -5.76
N VAL A 96 -6.69 -0.17 -6.09
CA VAL A 96 -8.06 -0.09 -6.61
C VAL A 96 -8.17 -0.54 -8.07
N ASP A 97 -7.03 -0.68 -8.75
CA ASP A 97 -6.89 -1.15 -10.13
C ASP A 97 -6.41 -2.61 -10.22
N ASP A 98 -6.42 -3.34 -9.10
CA ASP A 98 -6.19 -4.78 -9.08
C ASP A 98 -7.35 -5.52 -9.75
N ILE A 99 -7.03 -6.63 -10.44
CA ILE A 99 -8.01 -7.49 -11.13
C ILE A 99 -7.90 -8.90 -10.56
N PHE A 100 -9.03 -9.47 -10.13
CA PHE A 100 -9.11 -10.79 -9.52
C PHE A 100 -9.84 -11.78 -10.43
N VAL A 101 -9.15 -12.84 -10.85
CA VAL A 101 -9.77 -13.94 -11.60
C VAL A 101 -10.30 -15.07 -10.70
N LYS A 102 -10.07 -14.97 -9.39
CA LYS A 102 -10.50 -15.92 -8.35
C LYS A 102 -10.65 -15.17 -7.03
N ASN A 103 -11.51 -15.69 -6.15
CA ASN A 103 -11.65 -15.16 -4.79
C ASN A 103 -10.27 -15.03 -4.10
N PRO A 104 -9.85 -13.82 -3.69
CA PRO A 104 -8.53 -13.59 -3.11
C PRO A 104 -8.32 -14.28 -1.77
N ALA A 105 -9.38 -14.71 -1.07
CA ALA A 105 -9.26 -15.37 0.23
C ALA A 105 -8.33 -16.60 0.20
N VAL A 106 -8.17 -17.24 -0.96
CA VAL A 106 -7.24 -18.37 -1.16
C VAL A 106 -5.78 -18.00 -0.89
N LEU A 107 -5.40 -16.73 -0.93
CA LEU A 107 -4.03 -16.29 -0.65
C LEU A 107 -3.64 -16.52 0.81
N ARG A 108 -4.60 -16.67 1.73
CA ARG A 108 -4.35 -17.03 3.13
C ARG A 108 -3.97 -18.50 3.32
N ASP A 109 -4.26 -19.34 2.32
CA ASP A 109 -3.89 -20.75 2.35
C ASP A 109 -2.48 -21.00 1.78
N LEU A 110 -1.82 -19.97 1.26
CA LEU A 110 -0.44 -20.08 0.81
C LEU A 110 0.46 -20.50 1.98
N GLU A 111 1.33 -21.48 1.72
CA GLU A 111 2.30 -21.95 2.71
C GLU A 111 3.17 -20.80 3.24
N GLY A 112 3.60 -19.89 2.36
CA GLY A 112 4.34 -18.69 2.76
C GLY A 112 3.57 -17.84 3.77
N TYR A 113 2.27 -17.62 3.56
CA TYR A 113 1.44 -16.88 4.51
C TYR A 113 1.29 -17.63 5.84
N ARG A 114 1.01 -18.93 5.79
CA ARG A 114 0.79 -19.75 6.99
C ARG A 114 2.05 -19.88 7.86
N THR A 115 3.23 -19.87 7.24
CA THR A 115 4.51 -20.05 7.93
C THR A 115 5.08 -18.74 8.46
N THR A 116 4.95 -17.62 7.75
CA THR A 116 5.57 -16.34 8.13
C THR A 116 4.57 -15.30 8.65
N GLY A 117 3.27 -15.51 8.42
CA GLY A 117 2.22 -14.52 8.65
C GLY A 117 2.13 -13.43 7.59
N THR A 118 2.97 -13.45 6.54
CA THR A 118 2.99 -12.41 5.51
C THR A 118 3.42 -12.94 4.15
N THR A 119 2.70 -12.54 3.10
CA THR A 119 3.07 -12.84 1.71
C THR A 119 3.28 -11.54 0.96
N PHE A 120 4.43 -11.40 0.31
CA PHE A 120 4.72 -10.30 -0.61
C PHE A 120 4.72 -10.83 -2.04
N PHE A 121 4.15 -10.06 -2.95
CA PHE A 121 4.21 -10.35 -4.38
C PHE A 121 5.43 -9.68 -4.99
N TYR A 122 6.12 -10.43 -5.85
CA TYR A 122 7.24 -9.88 -6.61
C TYR A 122 6.68 -9.11 -7.81
N ASP A 123 6.86 -7.80 -7.83
CA ASP A 123 6.46 -7.00 -8.98
C ASP A 123 7.32 -7.34 -10.21
N ARG A 124 6.71 -7.28 -11.40
CA ARG A 124 7.38 -7.60 -12.66
C ARG A 124 8.34 -6.47 -13.02
N VAL A 125 9.62 -6.81 -13.10
CA VAL A 125 10.68 -5.88 -13.52
C VAL A 125 10.80 -5.87 -15.05
N VAL A 126 10.64 -4.70 -15.67
CA VAL A 126 10.79 -4.51 -17.12
C VAL A 126 12.11 -3.80 -17.43
N LYS A 127 12.96 -4.35 -18.32
CA LYS A 127 14.24 -3.72 -18.70
C LYS A 127 14.02 -2.38 -19.42
N ASN A 128 14.92 -1.41 -19.21
CA ASN A 128 14.97 -0.10 -19.88
C ASN A 128 13.79 0.88 -19.57
N CYS A 129 13.05 0.65 -18.48
CA CYS A 129 12.14 1.61 -17.82
C CYS A 129 12.90 2.86 -17.29
N ARG A 130 12.28 3.95 -16.78
CA ARG A 130 13.01 5.06 -16.10
C ARG A 130 12.44 5.54 -14.76
N LYS A 131 11.72 4.72 -13.97
CA LYS A 131 11.17 5.18 -12.67
C LYS A 131 11.15 4.13 -11.53
N PHE A 132 11.30 4.66 -10.30
CA PHE A 132 11.29 4.06 -8.94
C PHE A 132 12.54 3.33 -8.43
N MET A 133 12.90 3.62 -7.16
CA MET A 133 14.07 3.17 -6.35
C MET A 133 15.48 3.43 -6.90
N ARG A 134 15.60 3.82 -8.17
CA ARG A 134 16.83 4.27 -8.86
C ARG A 134 17.12 5.78 -8.69
N GLY A 135 16.44 6.44 -7.76
CA GLY A 135 16.63 7.87 -7.50
C GLY A 135 17.82 8.12 -6.59
N MET A 136 18.30 9.36 -6.63
CA MET A 136 19.32 9.87 -5.73
C MET A 136 18.64 10.69 -4.64
N ASP A 137 19.06 10.49 -3.40
CA ASP A 137 18.82 11.39 -2.28
C ASP A 137 20.15 12.07 -1.94
N GLY A 138 20.31 13.29 -2.43
CA GLY A 138 21.60 13.97 -2.44
C GLY A 138 22.65 13.19 -3.26
N SER A 139 23.71 12.73 -2.61
CA SER A 139 24.80 11.97 -3.23
C SER A 139 24.63 10.44 -3.11
N LEU A 140 23.62 9.97 -2.39
CA LEU A 140 23.37 8.55 -2.15
C LEU A 140 22.21 8.04 -2.99
N GLN A 141 22.27 6.78 -3.40
CA GLN A 141 21.10 6.11 -4.00
C GLN A 141 20.06 5.86 -2.90
N TYR A 142 18.77 5.83 -3.24
CA TYR A 142 17.71 5.65 -2.23
C TYR A 142 17.89 4.42 -1.34
N MET A 143 18.31 3.28 -1.89
CA MET A 143 18.50 2.07 -1.09
C MET A 143 19.72 2.18 -0.15
N ASP A 144 20.81 2.77 -0.62
CA ASP A 144 22.00 3.03 0.20
C ASP A 144 21.66 4.02 1.32
N ASN A 145 20.93 5.09 1.00
CA ASN A 145 20.49 6.07 1.97
C ASN A 145 19.58 5.43 3.02
N LEU A 146 18.58 4.65 2.60
CA LEU A 146 17.69 3.93 3.51
C LEU A 146 18.49 3.03 4.47
N ILE A 147 19.38 2.19 3.95
CA ILE A 147 20.12 1.23 4.78
C ILE A 147 21.07 1.95 5.74
N SER A 148 21.69 3.05 5.33
CA SER A 148 22.64 3.80 6.16
C SER A 148 21.98 4.73 7.19
N THR A 149 20.78 5.22 6.91
CA THR A 149 20.07 6.20 7.77
C THR A 149 18.92 5.62 8.57
N PHE A 150 18.51 4.37 8.32
CA PHE A 150 17.46 3.72 9.09
C PHE A 150 17.80 3.70 10.58
N ASP A 151 16.82 4.01 11.42
CA ASP A 151 16.99 4.08 12.87
C ASP A 151 16.91 2.68 13.50
N TYR A 152 17.95 1.87 13.29
CA TYR A 152 18.03 0.50 13.83
C TYR A 152 17.89 0.46 15.35
N LYS A 153 18.39 1.49 16.04
CA LYS A 153 18.36 1.57 17.51
C LYS A 153 16.94 1.70 18.02
N ARG A 154 16.11 2.56 17.40
CA ARG A 154 14.70 2.72 17.77
C ARG A 154 13.89 1.44 17.67
N PHE A 155 14.26 0.54 16.76
CA PHE A 155 13.57 -0.75 16.56
C PHE A 155 14.29 -1.94 17.20
N HIS A 156 15.27 -1.70 18.08
CA HIS A 156 16.05 -2.73 18.75
C HIS A 156 16.71 -3.74 17.79
N ILE A 157 17.05 -3.30 16.57
CA ILE A 157 17.74 -4.13 15.60
C ILE A 157 19.25 -4.05 15.90
N THR A 158 19.82 -5.19 16.27
CA THR A 158 21.25 -5.32 16.57
C THR A 158 22.02 -5.78 15.33
N GLY A 159 23.21 -5.23 15.11
CA GLY A 159 24.10 -5.63 14.01
C GLY A 159 24.66 -4.43 13.25
N GLU A 160 25.46 -4.70 12.24
CA GLU A 160 25.93 -3.67 11.31
C GLU A 160 24.80 -3.32 10.34
N ALA A 161 24.66 -2.02 10.02
CA ALA A 161 23.73 -1.52 9.00
C ALA A 161 24.18 -1.96 7.60
N LYS A 162 23.91 -3.23 7.27
CA LYS A 162 24.32 -3.88 6.02
C LYS A 162 23.12 -4.53 5.34
N PRO A 163 23.06 -4.48 3.99
CA PRO A 163 22.04 -5.20 3.23
C PRO A 163 22.16 -6.71 3.44
N SER A 164 21.05 -7.44 3.43
CA SER A 164 21.06 -8.90 3.42
C SER A 164 21.60 -9.46 2.09
N GLU A 165 22.02 -10.73 2.06
CA GLU A 165 22.45 -11.37 0.81
C GLU A 165 21.38 -11.32 -0.29
N ASN A 166 20.10 -11.42 0.08
CA ASN A 166 18.99 -11.31 -0.86
C ASN A 166 18.83 -9.87 -1.36
N ALA A 167 18.99 -8.87 -0.48
CA ALA A 167 18.99 -7.47 -0.88
C ALA A 167 20.13 -7.19 -1.87
N LEU A 168 21.35 -7.66 -1.58
CA LEU A 168 22.51 -7.53 -2.47
C LEU A 168 22.33 -8.18 -3.83
N LYS A 169 21.47 -9.19 -3.96
CA LYS A 169 21.13 -9.84 -5.25
C LYS A 169 19.93 -9.19 -5.94
N SER A 170 19.18 -8.36 -5.22
CA SER A 170 17.96 -7.74 -5.75
C SER A 170 18.26 -6.74 -6.85
N PHE A 171 17.35 -6.63 -7.81
CA PHE A 171 17.43 -5.57 -8.80
C PHE A 171 17.36 -4.17 -8.15
N ALA A 172 16.72 -4.02 -6.98
CA ALA A 172 16.52 -2.73 -6.33
C ALA A 172 17.82 -2.17 -5.77
N PHE A 173 18.59 -3.03 -5.12
CA PHE A 173 19.92 -2.69 -4.61
C PHE A 173 20.93 -2.51 -5.75
N ASN A 174 20.90 -3.38 -6.77
CA ASN A 174 21.82 -3.32 -7.90
C ASN A 174 21.43 -2.31 -8.99
N ASN A 175 20.48 -1.42 -8.69
CA ASN A 175 20.07 -0.36 -9.60
C ASN A 175 19.54 -0.84 -10.97
N ASN A 176 18.93 -2.03 -10.96
CA ASN A 176 18.40 -2.76 -12.09
C ASN A 176 16.86 -2.88 -12.06
N THR A 177 16.17 -2.39 -11.01
CA THR A 177 14.70 -2.42 -10.94
C THR A 177 14.08 -1.30 -11.75
N TRP A 178 12.94 -1.65 -12.36
CA TRP A 178 11.92 -0.76 -12.87
C TRP A 178 10.56 -1.39 -12.57
N THR A 179 9.62 -0.62 -12.05
CA THR A 179 8.21 -1.01 -11.97
C THR A 179 7.42 -0.15 -12.95
N ARG A 180 6.69 -0.78 -13.87
CA ARG A 180 5.89 -0.06 -14.87
C ARG A 180 4.60 0.36 -14.19
N ARG A 181 4.41 1.67 -14.00
CA ARG A 181 3.10 2.25 -13.72
C ARG A 181 2.24 2.01 -14.97
N LEU A 182 1.37 1.02 -14.91
CA LEU A 182 0.25 0.93 -15.85
C LEU A 182 -0.72 2.02 -15.39
N TYR A 183 -0.78 3.10 -16.16
CA TYR A 183 -1.91 4.01 -16.15
C TYR A 183 -2.79 3.64 -17.33
#